data_AF-A0A1F9MMK4-F1
#
_entry.id   AF-A0A1F9MMK4-F1
#
_cell.length_a   1.000
_cell.length_b   1.000
_cell.length_c   1.000
_cell.angle_alpha   90.00
_cell.angle_beta   90.00
_cell.angle_gamma   90.00
#
_symmetry.space_group_name_H-M   'P 1'
#
loop_
_entity.id
_entity.type
_entity.pdbx_description
1 polymer ?
#
loop_
_entity_poly.entity_id
_entity_poly.type
_entity_poly.pdbx_seq_one_letter_code
_entity_poly.pdbx_strand_id
1 'polypeptide(L)'
;MNLWHFKGINLLVIRLSVLAVYLLYASFALADMRLANDILMTIESGDSFYRLFGEEWERVADINQEIIPTDYSGSKMPDQLSEGSLIIVPAGVLLTDYAMQKNEVRAVLRGIVLKDIEHAEDLAKVDCSTSEVGKRGLELLRRARMIFSQSDGPLDLAECRRIAAEAAICLAMAQEIAKETAARQTLTAEITERSKAISALQTSLAEQEIHGRKLRLITIIGVSCATFACTVLLFVCWLISRQQAKEAGRVWIQSRKQKMQSLALAITKQHNT
;
A
#
# COMPACT_ATOMS: atom_id res chain seq x y z
N MET A 1 -5.23 84.60 42.39
CA MET A 1 -5.48 83.17 42.69
C MET A 1 -4.47 82.34 41.91
N ASN A 2 -3.57 81.63 42.60
CA ASN A 2 -2.36 81.06 42.01
C ASN A 2 -2.65 79.80 41.18
N LEU A 3 -2.55 79.94 39.85
CA LEU A 3 -2.56 78.86 38.84
C LEU A 3 -1.52 77.74 39.09
N TRP A 4 -0.53 78.00 39.95
CA TRP A 4 0.50 77.03 40.33
C TRP A 4 0.01 75.94 41.29
N HIS A 5 -0.93 76.24 42.19
CA HIS A 5 -1.50 75.22 43.08
C HIS A 5 -2.43 74.25 42.34
N PHE A 6 -3.17 74.74 41.33
CA PHE A 6 -4.03 73.90 40.50
C PHE A 6 -3.26 72.94 39.61
N LYS A 7 -2.09 73.34 39.06
CA LYS A 7 -1.23 72.44 38.28
C LYS A 7 -0.61 71.32 39.14
N GLY A 8 -0.20 71.62 40.37
CA GLY A 8 0.37 70.63 41.29
C GLY A 8 -0.64 69.58 41.75
N ILE A 9 -1.86 70.00 42.10
CA ILE A 9 -2.94 69.09 42.53
C ILE A 9 -3.42 68.23 41.36
N ASN A 10 -3.62 68.80 40.17
CA ASN A 10 -4.03 68.01 39.00
C ASN A 10 -2.97 66.97 38.60
N LEU A 11 -1.68 67.30 38.69
CA LEU A 11 -0.62 66.35 38.39
C LEU A 11 -0.54 65.22 39.42
N LEU A 12 -0.76 65.53 40.71
CA LEU A 12 -0.81 64.53 41.78
C LEU A 12 -2.00 63.59 41.60
N VAL A 13 -3.19 64.12 41.32
CA VAL A 13 -4.41 63.33 41.09
C VAL A 13 -4.24 62.43 39.88
N ILE A 14 -3.72 62.94 38.75
CA ILE A 14 -3.45 62.11 37.56
C ILE A 14 -2.46 60.99 37.89
N ARG A 15 -1.39 61.26 38.64
CA ARG A 15 -0.40 60.24 39.03
C ARG A 15 -1.01 59.17 39.95
N LEU A 16 -1.85 59.57 40.90
CA LEU A 16 -2.53 58.62 41.79
C LEU A 16 -3.57 57.78 41.03
N SER A 17 -4.30 58.38 40.09
CA SER A 17 -5.25 57.64 39.23
C SER A 17 -4.54 56.64 38.31
N VAL A 18 -3.41 57.03 37.69
CA VAL A 18 -2.61 56.12 36.87
C VAL A 18 -2.01 54.99 37.71
N LEU A 19 -1.50 55.30 38.90
CA LEU A 19 -0.99 54.28 39.83
C LEU A 19 -2.09 53.30 40.26
N ALA A 20 -3.30 53.79 40.54
CA ALA A 20 -4.43 52.94 40.90
C ALA A 20 -4.85 52.01 39.76
N VAL A 21 -4.91 52.52 38.52
CA VAL A 21 -5.18 51.69 37.33
C VAL A 21 -4.08 50.67 37.10
N TYR A 22 -2.81 51.04 37.30
CA TYR A 22 -1.69 50.12 37.16
C TYR A 22 -1.70 49.02 38.22
N LEU A 23 -2.03 49.34 39.47
CA LEU A 23 -2.19 48.36 40.53
C LEU A 23 -3.36 47.41 40.26
N LEU A 24 -4.50 47.93 39.79
CA LEU A 24 -5.64 47.10 39.38
C LEU A 24 -5.26 46.15 38.23
N TYR A 25 -4.62 46.66 37.18
CA TYR A 25 -4.18 45.85 36.05
C TYR A 25 -3.13 44.81 36.45
N ALA A 26 -2.18 45.18 37.31
CA ALA A 26 -1.20 44.24 37.88
C ALA A 26 -1.89 43.15 38.70
N SER A 27 -2.93 43.48 39.46
CA SER A 27 -3.70 42.52 40.27
C SER A 27 -4.48 41.55 39.38
N PHE A 28 -5.09 42.04 38.31
CA PHE A 28 -5.75 41.20 37.30
C PHE A 28 -4.76 40.30 36.56
N ALA A 29 -3.60 40.82 36.13
CA ALA A 29 -2.56 40.02 35.48
C ALA A 29 -1.97 38.96 36.42
N LEU A 30 -1.83 39.27 37.71
CA LEU A 30 -1.38 38.31 38.73
C LEU A 30 -2.45 37.24 39.02
N ALA A 31 -3.73 37.60 38.97
CA ALA A 31 -4.85 36.68 39.12
C ALA A 31 -5.01 35.76 37.89
N ASP A 32 -4.84 36.30 36.68
CA ASP A 32 -4.87 35.54 35.42
C ASP A 32 -3.68 34.58 35.33
N MET A 33 -2.49 34.99 35.77
CA MET A 33 -1.33 34.10 35.92
C MET A 33 -1.54 33.01 36.99
N ARG A 34 -2.32 33.27 38.04
CA ARG A 34 -2.65 32.24 39.04
C ARG A 34 -3.62 31.21 38.45
N LEU A 35 -4.70 31.67 37.83
CA LEU A 35 -5.69 30.79 37.17
C LEU A 35 -5.09 29.94 36.04
N ALA A 36 -4.09 30.44 35.31
CA ALA A 36 -3.42 29.69 34.24
C ALA A 36 -2.44 28.60 34.74
N ASN A 37 -2.08 28.62 36.02
CA ASN A 37 -1.11 27.69 36.61
C ASN A 37 -1.73 26.69 37.61
N ASP A 38 -3.03 26.75 37.81
CA ASP A 38 -3.73 25.79 38.66
C ASP A 38 -3.84 24.44 37.93
N ILE A 39 -3.50 23.35 38.63
CA ILE A 39 -3.47 22.00 38.07
C ILE A 39 -4.77 21.29 38.44
N LEU A 40 -5.49 20.78 37.44
CA LEU A 40 -6.63 19.89 37.68
C LEU A 40 -6.14 18.46 37.93
N MET A 41 -6.54 17.88 39.06
CA MET A 41 -6.18 16.53 39.49
C MET A 41 -7.44 15.70 39.75
N THR A 42 -7.51 14.49 39.19
CA THR A 42 -8.60 13.54 39.42
C THR A 42 -8.25 12.62 40.58
N ILE A 43 -9.22 12.37 41.45
CA ILE A 43 -9.07 11.52 42.62
C ILE A 43 -9.30 10.05 42.28
N GLU A 44 -8.43 9.19 42.79
CA GLU A 44 -8.51 7.74 42.66
C GLU A 44 -8.76 7.06 44.01
N SER A 45 -9.14 5.78 43.95
CA SER A 45 -9.32 4.95 45.14
C SER A 45 -8.06 4.92 46.03
N GLY A 46 -8.21 5.33 47.29
CA GLY A 46 -7.13 5.36 48.28
C GLY A 46 -6.31 6.67 48.32
N ASP A 47 -6.67 7.65 47.48
CA ASP A 47 -6.19 9.02 47.61
C ASP A 47 -6.82 9.70 48.84
N SER A 48 -6.02 10.50 49.53
CA SER A 48 -6.50 11.38 50.60
C SER A 48 -5.83 12.74 50.47
N PHE A 49 -6.51 13.79 50.96
CA PHE A 49 -5.98 15.15 50.94
C PHE A 49 -4.58 15.21 51.57
N TYR A 50 -4.37 14.54 52.71
CA TYR A 50 -3.07 14.47 53.38
C TYR A 50 -2.01 13.72 52.55
N ARG A 51 -2.37 12.60 51.89
CA ARG A 51 -1.42 11.85 51.06
C ARG A 51 -0.98 12.62 49.82
N LEU A 52 -1.85 13.43 49.25
CA LEU A 52 -1.58 14.18 48.02
C LEU A 52 -0.88 15.52 48.28
N PHE A 53 -1.22 16.21 49.37
CA PHE A 53 -0.82 17.60 49.62
C PHE A 53 -0.07 17.81 50.94
N GLY A 54 0.11 16.78 51.76
CA GLY A 54 0.89 16.86 53.00
C GLY A 54 0.29 17.86 53.96
N GLU A 55 1.07 18.81 54.46
CA GLU A 55 0.63 19.85 55.38
C GLU A 55 -0.24 20.94 54.72
N GLU A 56 -0.17 21.12 53.41
CA GLU A 56 -0.95 22.15 52.67
C GLU A 56 -2.39 21.70 52.37
N TRP A 57 -2.80 20.53 52.87
CA TRP A 57 -4.06 19.89 52.53
C TRP A 57 -5.30 20.71 52.91
N GLU A 58 -5.28 21.40 54.07
CA GLU A 58 -6.39 22.24 54.55
C GLU A 58 -6.67 23.38 53.57
N ARG A 59 -5.60 24.04 53.12
CA ARG A 59 -5.67 25.16 52.19
C ARG A 59 -6.22 24.74 50.83
N VAL A 60 -5.85 23.55 50.34
CA VAL A 60 -6.40 23.01 49.09
C VAL A 60 -7.88 22.66 49.26
N ALA A 61 -8.26 22.07 50.39
CA ALA A 61 -9.65 21.73 50.70
C ALA A 61 -10.54 22.98 50.74
N ASP A 62 -10.09 24.05 51.42
CA ASP A 62 -10.84 25.30 51.53
C ASP A 62 -11.10 25.95 50.17
N ILE A 63 -10.07 26.04 49.31
CA ILE A 63 -10.21 26.61 47.96
C ILE A 63 -11.16 25.79 47.09
N ASN A 64 -11.13 24.45 47.21
CA ASN A 64 -12.03 23.60 46.43
C ASN A 64 -13.47 23.67 46.93
N GLN A 65 -13.72 23.89 48.22
CA GLN A 65 -15.07 24.14 48.76
C GLN A 65 -15.66 25.47 48.27
N GLU A 66 -14.83 26.49 48.08
CA GLU A 66 -15.27 27.80 47.58
C GLU A 66 -15.65 27.76 46.09
N ILE A 67 -14.98 26.93 45.29
CA ILE A 67 -15.11 26.91 43.82
C ILE A 67 -16.07 25.81 43.33
N ILE A 68 -16.06 24.64 43.98
CA ILE A 68 -16.92 23.51 43.64
C ILE A 68 -17.78 23.20 44.88
N PRO A 69 -19.10 23.44 44.84
CA PRO A 69 -19.98 23.10 45.95
C PRO A 69 -19.97 21.58 46.11
N THR A 70 -19.17 21.13 47.05
CA THR A 70 -18.99 19.72 47.39
C THR A 70 -19.55 19.51 48.79
N ASP A 71 -20.22 18.38 49.00
CA ASP A 71 -20.94 18.03 50.24
C ASP A 71 -20.02 17.77 51.46
N TYR A 72 -18.83 18.36 51.47
CA TYR A 72 -17.84 18.21 52.55
C TYR A 72 -18.27 19.04 53.78
N SER A 73 -18.96 18.39 54.71
CA SER A 73 -19.19 18.98 56.03
C SER A 73 -17.87 18.98 56.81
N GLY A 74 -17.31 20.16 57.10
CA GLY A 74 -16.03 20.38 57.80
C GLY A 74 -15.93 19.87 59.25
N SER A 75 -16.67 18.82 59.63
CA SER A 75 -16.66 18.24 60.97
C SER A 75 -16.35 16.74 61.00
N LYS A 76 -15.96 16.13 59.87
CA LYS A 76 -15.56 14.71 59.79
C LYS A 76 -14.25 14.62 59.02
N MET A 77 -13.38 13.69 59.42
CA MET A 77 -12.01 13.53 58.93
C MET A 77 -11.84 13.91 57.44
N PRO A 78 -10.80 14.69 57.09
CA PRO A 78 -10.59 15.24 55.76
C PRO A 78 -10.11 14.22 54.72
N ASP A 79 -10.00 12.94 55.07
CA ASP A 79 -9.30 11.95 54.25
C ASP A 79 -10.18 11.24 53.21
N GLN A 80 -11.46 11.58 53.09
CA GLN A 80 -12.35 10.91 52.13
C GLN A 80 -12.55 11.76 50.89
N LEU A 81 -11.63 11.62 49.95
CA LEU A 81 -11.85 12.11 48.61
C LEU A 81 -12.75 11.12 47.85
N SER A 82 -13.80 11.64 47.21
CA SER A 82 -14.67 10.80 46.38
C SER A 82 -13.96 10.47 45.07
N GLU A 83 -13.74 9.18 44.82
CA GLU A 83 -13.13 8.68 43.58
C GLU A 83 -13.85 9.26 42.34
N GLY A 84 -13.06 9.70 41.36
CA GLY A 84 -13.54 10.37 40.15
C GLY A 84 -13.78 11.88 40.29
N SER A 85 -13.67 12.45 41.49
CA SER A 85 -13.81 13.90 41.69
C SER A 85 -12.59 14.65 41.14
N LEU A 86 -12.84 15.85 40.61
CA LEU A 86 -11.79 16.77 40.18
C LEU A 86 -11.45 17.75 41.31
N ILE A 87 -10.16 17.92 41.58
CA ILE A 87 -9.62 18.89 42.53
C ILE A 87 -8.76 19.89 41.76
N ILE A 88 -8.94 21.17 42.08
CA ILE A 88 -8.09 22.26 41.63
C ILE A 88 -6.94 22.38 42.62
N VAL A 89 -5.71 22.19 42.14
CA VAL A 89 -4.49 22.37 42.93
C VAL A 89 -3.95 23.77 42.67
N PRO A 90 -3.97 24.68 43.66
CA PRO A 90 -3.51 26.04 43.48
C PRO A 90 -2.01 26.10 43.15
N ALA A 91 -1.64 27.05 42.29
CA ALA A 91 -0.24 27.34 42.01
C ALA A 91 0.54 27.66 43.31
N GLY A 92 1.63 26.91 43.55
CA GLY A 92 2.50 27.06 44.71
C GLY A 92 2.24 26.11 45.87
N VAL A 93 1.26 25.20 45.77
CA VAL A 93 1.13 24.07 46.69
C VAL A 93 2.19 23.01 46.35
N LEU A 94 2.97 22.61 47.36
CA LEU A 94 3.95 21.54 47.23
C LEU A 94 3.22 20.20 47.22
N LEU A 95 3.29 19.50 46.09
CA LEU A 95 2.85 18.11 45.99
C LEU A 95 3.79 17.24 46.84
N THR A 96 3.22 16.25 47.53
CA THR A 96 4.03 15.23 48.22
C THR A 96 4.80 14.38 47.21
N ASP A 97 5.87 13.70 47.64
CA ASP A 97 6.61 12.74 46.80
C ASP A 97 5.68 11.68 46.18
N TYR A 98 4.62 11.29 46.91
CA TYR A 98 3.58 10.39 46.41
C TYR A 98 2.80 10.98 45.24
N ALA A 99 2.34 12.23 45.35
CA ALA A 99 1.63 12.93 44.27
C ALA A 99 2.54 13.27 43.08
N MET A 100 3.81 13.60 43.33
CA MET A 100 4.80 13.82 42.28
C MET A 100 5.09 12.54 41.50
N GLN A 101 5.35 11.43 42.19
CA GLN A 101 5.61 10.13 41.55
C GLN A 101 4.39 9.63 40.77
N LYS A 102 3.17 9.84 41.29
CA LYS A 102 1.92 9.53 40.59
C LYS A 102 1.76 10.34 39.31
N ASN A 103 2.07 11.64 39.35
CA ASN A 103 2.01 12.52 38.17
C ASN A 103 3.08 12.19 37.13
N GLU A 104 4.32 11.87 37.54
CA GLU A 104 5.37 11.44 36.61
C GLU A 104 5.00 10.14 35.90
N VAL A 105 4.49 9.14 36.63
CA VAL A 105 4.01 7.88 36.04
C VAL A 105 2.86 8.13 35.07
N ARG A 106 1.92 9.03 35.39
CA ARG A 106 0.82 9.43 34.49
C ARG A 106 1.33 10.13 33.24
N ALA A 107 2.27 11.06 33.34
CA ALA A 107 2.84 11.78 32.21
C ALA A 107 3.59 10.82 31.27
N VAL A 108 4.38 9.89 31.83
CA VAL A 108 5.06 8.84 31.07
C VAL A 108 4.06 7.92 30.36
N LEU A 109 3.03 7.45 31.08
CA LEU A 109 2.01 6.56 30.52
C LEU A 109 1.22 7.26 29.40
N ARG A 110 0.83 8.52 29.59
CA ARG A 110 0.15 9.33 28.57
C ARG A 110 1.01 9.50 27.32
N GLY A 111 2.32 9.73 27.49
CA GLY A 111 3.27 9.80 26.37
C GLY A 111 3.42 8.48 25.61
N ILE A 112 3.41 7.34 26.31
CA ILE A 112 3.43 6.01 25.67
C ILE A 112 2.13 5.77 24.88
N VAL A 113 0.98 6.04 25.48
CA VAL A 113 -0.33 5.86 24.84
C VAL A 113 -0.46 6.75 23.60
N LEU A 114 0.01 8.00 23.68
CA LEU A 114 0.02 8.90 22.53
C LEU A 114 0.82 8.32 21.36
N LYS A 115 2.02 7.78 21.62
CA LYS A 115 2.83 7.11 20.59
C LYS A 115 2.15 5.88 20.00
N ASP A 116 1.47 5.09 20.82
CA ASP A 116 0.72 3.90 20.35
C ASP A 116 -0.46 4.32 19.45
N ILE A 117 -1.14 5.44 19.78
CA ILE A 117 -2.18 6.04 18.92
C ILE A 117 -1.57 6.56 17.61
N GLU A 118 -0.50 7.36 17.66
CA GLU A 118 0.19 7.89 16.48
C GLU A 118 0.64 6.76 15.54
N HIS A 119 1.14 5.65 16.09
CA HIS A 119 1.51 4.48 15.30
C HIS A 119 0.30 3.86 14.59
N ALA A 120 -0.83 3.69 15.28
CA ALA A 120 -2.06 3.20 14.66
C ALA A 120 -2.59 4.17 13.60
N GLU A 121 -2.43 5.49 13.78
CA GLU A 121 -2.80 6.51 12.79
C GLU A 121 -1.94 6.43 11.53
N ASP A 122 -0.64 6.21 11.68
CA ASP A 122 0.26 5.99 10.55
C ASP A 122 -0.16 4.76 9.75
N LEU A 123 -0.58 3.68 10.42
CA LEU A 123 -1.13 2.50 9.75
C LEU A 123 -2.48 2.77 9.07
N ALA A 124 -3.29 3.67 9.61
CA ALA A 124 -4.57 4.08 9.04
C ALA A 124 -4.46 4.97 7.80
N LYS A 125 -3.27 5.52 7.48
CA LYS A 125 -3.04 6.33 6.27
C LYS A 125 -3.15 5.50 4.98
N VAL A 126 -2.91 4.21 5.06
CA VAL A 126 -3.16 3.28 3.95
C VAL A 126 -4.65 2.96 3.93
N ASP A 127 -5.28 2.95 2.74
CA ASP A 127 -6.70 2.67 2.61
C ASP A 127 -7.03 1.22 3.01
N CYS A 128 -7.36 1.05 4.29
CA CYS A 128 -7.78 -0.19 4.92
C CYS A 128 -9.31 -0.33 4.98
N SER A 129 -10.07 0.63 4.42
CA SER A 129 -11.54 0.71 4.59
C SER A 129 -12.29 -0.42 3.86
N THR A 130 -11.63 -1.06 2.90
CA THR A 130 -12.19 -2.14 2.08
C THR A 130 -12.24 -3.49 2.81
N SER A 131 -11.42 -3.68 3.85
CA SER A 131 -11.37 -4.91 4.65
C SER A 131 -12.20 -4.77 5.92
N GLU A 132 -12.98 -5.79 6.28
CA GLU A 132 -13.70 -5.84 7.57
C GLU A 132 -12.74 -5.71 8.76
N VAL A 133 -11.53 -6.27 8.65
CA VAL A 133 -10.49 -6.14 9.69
C VAL A 133 -10.00 -4.70 9.78
N GLY A 134 -9.87 -4.01 8.64
CA GLY A 134 -9.48 -2.60 8.60
C GLY A 134 -10.56 -1.67 9.15
N LYS A 135 -11.84 -1.91 8.83
CA LYS A 135 -12.98 -1.21 9.45
C LYS A 135 -12.99 -1.36 10.97
N ARG A 136 -12.74 -2.59 11.46
CA ARG A 136 -12.62 -2.85 12.90
C ARG A 136 -11.45 -2.08 13.51
N GLY A 137 -10.30 -2.08 12.85
CA GLY A 137 -9.13 -1.31 13.28
C GLY A 137 -9.39 0.20 13.37
N LEU A 138 -10.08 0.78 12.38
CA LEU A 138 -10.46 2.20 12.37
C LEU A 138 -11.45 2.54 13.50
N GLU A 139 -12.42 1.68 13.77
CA GLU A 139 -13.36 1.90 14.89
C GLU A 139 -12.67 1.80 16.25
N LEU A 140 -11.74 0.85 16.42
CA LEU A 140 -10.92 0.74 17.63
C LEU A 140 -10.03 1.99 17.81
N LEU A 141 -9.41 2.49 16.74
CA LEU A 141 -8.64 3.73 16.78
C LEU A 141 -9.49 4.94 17.19
N ARG A 142 -10.70 5.06 16.64
CA ARG A 142 -11.67 6.10 17.03
C ARG A 142 -12.01 6.00 18.52
N ARG A 143 -12.24 4.77 19.01
CA ARG A 143 -12.51 4.50 20.42
C ARG A 143 -11.32 4.85 21.31
N ALA A 144 -10.10 4.49 20.93
CA ALA A 144 -8.89 4.85 21.65
C ALA A 144 -8.74 6.38 21.77
N ARG A 145 -8.97 7.13 20.68
CA ARG A 145 -8.95 8.62 20.72
C ARG A 145 -9.98 9.20 21.67
N MET A 146 -11.21 8.69 21.65
CA MET A 146 -12.26 9.18 22.56
C MET A 146 -11.86 8.94 24.01
N ILE A 147 -11.40 7.72 24.33
CA ILE A 147 -10.94 7.38 25.68
C ILE A 147 -9.78 8.29 26.06
N PHE A 148 -8.72 8.40 25.24
CA PHE A 148 -7.56 9.26 25.52
C PHE A 148 -7.94 10.72 25.80
N SER A 149 -8.89 11.29 25.05
CA SER A 149 -9.36 12.66 25.23
C SER A 149 -10.13 12.89 26.52
N GLN A 150 -10.74 11.83 27.06
CA GLN A 150 -11.56 11.85 28.28
C GLN A 150 -10.82 11.25 29.49
N SER A 151 -9.61 10.71 29.28
CA SER A 151 -8.86 9.97 30.29
C SER A 151 -8.02 10.90 31.14
N ASP A 152 -8.34 10.88 32.44
CA ASP A 152 -7.52 11.50 33.47
C ASP A 152 -6.88 10.48 34.43
N GLY A 153 -7.30 9.20 34.42
CA GLY A 153 -6.75 8.15 35.27
C GLY A 153 -5.78 7.18 34.57
N PRO A 154 -4.89 6.49 35.31
CA PRO A 154 -3.98 5.46 34.80
C PRO A 154 -4.70 4.21 34.31
N LEU A 155 -5.87 3.88 34.88
CA LEU A 155 -6.72 2.76 34.43
C LEU A 155 -7.28 3.03 33.03
N ASP A 156 -7.79 4.23 32.79
CA ASP A 156 -8.32 4.62 31.48
C ASP A 156 -7.22 4.69 30.43
N LEU A 157 -6.03 5.19 30.81
CA LEU A 157 -4.85 5.19 29.95
C LEU A 157 -4.36 3.77 29.61
N ALA A 158 -4.42 2.82 30.56
CA ALA A 158 -4.07 1.42 30.30
C ALA A 158 -5.06 0.74 29.33
N GLU A 159 -6.36 0.99 29.49
CA GLU A 159 -7.37 0.49 28.56
C GLU A 159 -7.25 1.16 27.19
N CYS A 160 -6.99 2.46 27.16
CA CYS A 160 -6.70 3.19 25.93
C CYS A 160 -5.51 2.59 25.18
N ARG A 161 -4.43 2.26 25.90
CA ARG A 161 -3.26 1.60 25.34
C ARG A 161 -3.61 0.26 24.71
N ARG A 162 -4.36 -0.57 25.43
CA ARG A 162 -4.79 -1.89 24.98
C ARG A 162 -5.59 -1.78 23.68
N ILE A 163 -6.54 -0.84 23.62
CA ILE A 163 -7.37 -0.60 22.43
C ILE A 163 -6.54 -0.04 21.27
N ALA A 164 -5.61 0.89 21.52
CA ALA A 164 -4.71 1.43 20.50
C ALA A 164 -3.80 0.34 19.89
N ALA A 165 -3.25 -0.53 20.73
CA ALA A 165 -2.47 -1.68 20.28
C ALA A 165 -3.30 -2.67 19.45
N GLU A 166 -4.54 -2.97 19.88
CA GLU A 166 -5.48 -3.82 19.14
C GLU A 166 -5.83 -3.20 17.77
N ALA A 167 -6.04 -1.87 17.72
CA ALA A 167 -6.25 -1.14 16.49
C ALA A 167 -5.05 -1.24 15.53
N ALA A 168 -3.83 -1.06 16.04
CA ALA A 168 -2.60 -1.17 15.26
C ALA A 168 -2.44 -2.57 14.65
N ILE A 169 -2.69 -3.64 15.42
CA ILE A 169 -2.65 -5.02 14.91
C ILE A 169 -3.66 -5.21 13.77
N CYS A 170 -4.92 -4.79 13.97
CA CYS A 170 -5.95 -4.90 12.94
C CYS A 170 -5.59 -4.12 11.66
N LEU A 171 -5.06 -2.90 11.80
CA LEU A 171 -4.68 -2.07 10.66
C LEU A 171 -3.46 -2.65 9.92
N ALA A 172 -2.46 -3.17 10.64
CA ALA A 172 -1.32 -3.86 10.04
C ALA A 172 -1.76 -5.11 9.26
N MET A 173 -2.65 -5.92 9.84
CA MET A 173 -3.23 -7.08 9.15
C MET A 173 -4.00 -6.66 7.88
N ALA A 174 -4.78 -5.58 7.95
CA ALA A 174 -5.51 -5.07 6.80
C ALA A 174 -4.58 -4.59 5.67
N GLN A 175 -3.46 -3.94 6.01
CA GLN A 175 -2.43 -3.56 5.03
C GLN A 175 -1.81 -4.77 4.35
N GLU A 176 -1.48 -5.83 5.10
CA GLU A 176 -0.90 -7.04 4.52
C GLU A 176 -1.89 -7.76 3.59
N ILE A 177 -3.18 -7.81 3.96
CA ILE A 177 -4.23 -8.34 3.09
C ILE A 177 -4.35 -7.50 1.80
N ALA A 178 -4.28 -6.17 1.91
CA ALA A 178 -4.33 -5.27 0.76
C ALA A 178 -3.11 -5.48 -0.18
N LYS A 179 -1.91 -5.65 0.38
CA LYS A 179 -0.70 -5.97 -0.40
C LYS A 179 -0.81 -7.34 -1.09
N GLU A 180 -1.28 -8.35 -0.37
CA GLU A 180 -1.44 -9.70 -0.92
C GLU A 180 -2.48 -9.73 -2.05
N THR A 181 -3.61 -9.05 -1.87
CA THR A 181 -4.65 -8.96 -2.90
C THR A 181 -4.15 -8.21 -4.15
N ALA A 182 -3.44 -7.11 -3.99
CA ALA A 182 -2.81 -6.40 -5.10
C ALA A 182 -1.76 -7.27 -5.84
N ALA A 183 -0.94 -8.01 -5.09
CA ALA A 183 0.02 -8.93 -5.67
C ALA A 183 -0.65 -10.07 -6.46
N ARG A 184 -1.72 -10.66 -5.91
CA ARG A 184 -2.51 -11.70 -6.60
C ARG A 184 -3.19 -11.17 -7.87
N GLN A 185 -3.73 -9.96 -7.84
CA GLN A 185 -4.32 -9.32 -9.02
C GLN A 185 -3.27 -9.09 -10.11
N THR A 186 -2.09 -8.59 -9.74
CA THR A 186 -0.96 -8.38 -10.66
C THR A 186 -0.51 -9.70 -11.29
N LEU A 187 -0.32 -10.75 -10.48
CA LEU A 187 0.07 -12.07 -10.97
C LEU A 187 -1.00 -12.67 -11.90
N THR A 188 -2.29 -12.52 -11.57
CA THR A 188 -3.39 -13.02 -12.40
C THR A 188 -3.44 -12.30 -13.75
N ALA A 189 -3.21 -10.98 -13.76
CA ALA A 189 -3.12 -10.19 -14.98
C ALA A 189 -1.95 -10.66 -15.87
N GLU A 190 -0.76 -10.85 -15.28
CA GLU A 190 0.41 -11.35 -16.01
C GLU A 190 0.21 -12.76 -16.56
N ILE A 191 -0.39 -13.67 -15.77
CA ILE A 191 -0.74 -15.02 -16.24
C ILE A 191 -1.68 -14.92 -17.44
N THR A 192 -2.71 -14.08 -17.35
CA THR A 192 -3.70 -13.90 -18.43
C THR A 192 -3.04 -13.35 -19.70
N GLU A 193 -2.12 -12.41 -19.57
CA GLU A 193 -1.35 -11.85 -20.69
C GLU A 193 -0.43 -12.89 -21.34
N ARG A 194 0.31 -13.64 -20.53
CA ARG A 194 1.18 -14.73 -21.02
C ARG A 194 0.38 -15.85 -21.68
N SER A 195 -0.77 -16.22 -21.13
CA SER A 195 -1.66 -17.21 -21.75
C SER A 195 -2.15 -16.75 -23.13
N LYS A 196 -2.50 -15.46 -23.28
CA LYS A 196 -2.84 -14.89 -24.60
C LYS A 196 -1.67 -14.98 -25.57
N ALA A 197 -0.47 -14.59 -25.13
CA ALA A 197 0.74 -14.68 -25.96
C ALA A 197 1.05 -16.13 -26.39
N ILE A 198 0.92 -17.10 -25.49
CA ILE A 198 1.10 -18.53 -25.81
C ILE A 198 0.07 -18.98 -26.85
N SER A 199 -1.20 -18.60 -26.70
CA SER A 199 -2.24 -18.98 -27.66
C SER A 199 -2.01 -18.36 -29.05
N ALA A 200 -1.50 -17.14 -29.11
CA ALA A 200 -1.11 -16.48 -30.37
C ALA A 200 0.10 -17.18 -31.03
N LEU A 201 1.07 -17.64 -30.24
CA LEU A 201 2.21 -18.41 -30.75
C LEU A 201 1.78 -19.79 -31.27
N GLN A 202 0.89 -20.49 -30.55
CA GLN A 202 0.36 -21.79 -30.97
C GLN A 202 -0.41 -21.71 -32.30
N THR A 203 -1.22 -20.67 -32.48
CA THR A 203 -1.95 -20.43 -33.73
C THR A 203 -1.00 -20.12 -34.88
N SER A 204 0.00 -19.25 -34.66
CA SER A 204 1.02 -18.96 -35.67
C SER A 204 1.83 -20.20 -36.07
N LEU A 205 2.20 -21.06 -35.11
CA LEU A 205 2.94 -22.29 -35.38
C LEU A 205 2.09 -23.29 -36.19
N ALA A 206 0.80 -23.41 -35.88
CA ALA A 206 -0.13 -24.22 -36.67
C ALA A 206 -0.28 -23.71 -38.12
N GLU A 207 -0.34 -22.39 -38.31
CA GLU A 207 -0.37 -21.78 -39.65
C GLU A 207 0.91 -22.07 -40.46
N GLN A 208 2.07 -22.01 -39.80
CA GLN A 208 3.36 -22.36 -40.40
C GLN A 208 3.45 -23.84 -40.75
N GLU A 209 2.96 -24.74 -39.91
CA GLU A 209 2.91 -26.18 -40.23
C GLU A 209 2.03 -26.45 -41.44
N ILE A 210 0.86 -25.81 -41.54
CA ILE A 210 -0.03 -25.94 -42.69
C ILE A 210 0.65 -25.40 -43.96
N HIS A 211 1.29 -24.23 -43.89
CA HIS A 211 2.06 -23.68 -45.02
C HIS A 211 3.20 -24.61 -45.44
N GLY A 212 3.96 -25.14 -44.48
CA GLY A 212 5.05 -26.09 -44.73
C GLY A 212 4.56 -27.38 -45.40
N ARG A 213 3.42 -27.93 -44.96
CA ARG A 213 2.80 -29.11 -45.60
C ARG A 213 2.34 -28.82 -47.03
N LYS A 214 1.70 -27.66 -47.26
CA LYS A 214 1.30 -27.22 -48.61
C LYS A 214 2.51 -27.09 -49.53
N LEU A 215 3.59 -26.47 -49.06
CA LEU A 215 4.81 -26.29 -49.85
C LEU A 215 5.43 -27.63 -50.25
N ARG A 216 5.54 -28.58 -49.30
CA ARG A 216 6.04 -29.95 -49.56
C ARG A 216 5.18 -30.68 -50.58
N LEU A 217 3.85 -30.57 -50.50
CA LEU A 217 2.94 -31.20 -51.46
C LEU A 217 3.18 -30.65 -52.88
N ILE A 218 3.31 -29.33 -53.01
CA ILE A 218 3.62 -28.68 -54.30
C ILE A 218 4.97 -29.15 -54.83
N THR A 219 5.98 -29.29 -53.97
CA THR A 219 7.31 -29.76 -54.38
C THR A 219 7.26 -31.20 -54.89
N ILE A 220 6.56 -32.09 -54.18
CA ILE A 220 6.40 -33.50 -54.58
C ILE A 220 5.68 -33.61 -55.92
N ILE A 221 4.59 -32.86 -56.12
CA ILE A 221 3.86 -32.84 -57.39
C ILE A 221 4.77 -32.31 -58.52
N GLY A 222 5.49 -31.20 -58.28
CA GLY A 222 6.41 -30.62 -59.25
C GLY A 222 7.52 -31.59 -59.67
N VAL A 223 8.16 -32.27 -58.71
CA VAL A 223 9.18 -33.29 -58.98
C VAL A 223 8.57 -34.47 -59.74
N SER A 224 7.37 -34.92 -59.38
CA SER A 224 6.70 -36.05 -60.04
C SER A 224 6.33 -35.73 -61.50
N CYS A 225 5.87 -34.51 -61.79
CA CYS A 225 5.61 -34.08 -63.15
C CYS A 225 6.90 -33.97 -63.98
N ALA A 226 7.98 -33.46 -63.38
CA ALA A 226 9.26 -33.34 -64.06
C ALA A 226 9.87 -34.72 -64.38
N THR A 227 9.81 -35.68 -63.46
CA THR A 227 10.29 -37.04 -63.70
C THR A 227 9.44 -37.74 -64.77
N PHE A 228 8.11 -37.58 -64.74
CA PHE A 228 7.22 -38.12 -65.77
C PHE A 228 7.50 -37.53 -67.16
N ALA A 229 7.66 -36.20 -67.26
CA ALA A 229 8.00 -35.56 -68.53
C ALA A 229 9.35 -36.08 -69.08
N CYS A 230 10.34 -36.26 -68.20
CA CYS A 230 11.66 -36.78 -68.58
C CYS A 230 11.59 -38.24 -69.05
N THR A 231 10.83 -39.11 -68.37
CA THR A 231 10.68 -40.52 -68.81
C THR A 231 9.93 -40.63 -70.13
N VAL A 232 8.89 -39.81 -70.36
CA VAL A 232 8.19 -39.74 -71.65
C VAL A 232 9.13 -39.27 -72.76
N LEU A 233 9.92 -38.21 -72.52
CA LEU A 233 10.92 -37.73 -73.48
C LEU A 233 11.96 -38.81 -73.82
N LEU A 234 12.50 -39.50 -72.81
CA LEU A 234 13.44 -40.60 -73.02
C LEU A 234 12.82 -41.75 -73.81
N PHE A 235 11.55 -42.08 -73.55
CA PHE A 235 10.82 -43.10 -74.30
C PHE A 235 10.61 -42.70 -75.76
N VAL A 236 10.26 -41.44 -76.04
CA VAL A 236 10.13 -40.90 -77.40
C VAL A 236 11.49 -40.94 -78.11
N CYS A 237 12.57 -40.49 -77.48
CA CYS A 237 13.93 -40.58 -78.02
C CYS A 237 14.33 -42.03 -78.34
N TRP A 238 13.98 -42.98 -77.47
CA TRP A 238 14.21 -44.40 -77.70
C TRP A 238 13.42 -44.92 -78.90
N LEU A 239 12.14 -44.55 -79.05
CA LEU A 239 11.32 -44.93 -80.21
C LEU A 239 11.88 -44.39 -81.53
N ILE A 240 12.29 -43.11 -81.54
CA ILE A 240 12.93 -42.48 -82.71
C ILE A 240 14.21 -43.22 -83.07
N SER A 241 15.08 -43.47 -82.08
CA SER A 241 16.33 -44.21 -82.30
C SER A 241 16.08 -45.62 -82.86
N ARG A 242 15.02 -46.29 -82.38
CA ARG A 242 14.62 -47.61 -82.86
C ARG A 242 14.09 -47.58 -84.30
N GLN A 243 13.33 -46.54 -84.67
CA GLN A 243 12.88 -46.36 -86.06
C GLN A 243 14.06 -46.11 -87.00
N GLN A 244 14.97 -45.20 -86.63
CA GLN A 244 16.17 -44.91 -87.41
C GLN A 244 17.05 -46.17 -87.59
N ALA A 245 17.23 -46.97 -86.54
CA ALA A 245 17.96 -48.24 -86.63
C ALA A 245 17.29 -49.25 -87.59
N LYS A 246 15.96 -49.35 -87.59
CA LYS A 246 15.21 -50.20 -88.53
C LYS A 246 15.33 -49.72 -89.98
N GLU A 247 15.33 -48.41 -90.20
CA GLU A 247 15.50 -47.83 -91.54
C GLU A 247 16.92 -48.04 -92.05
N ALA A 248 17.94 -47.78 -91.23
CA ALA A 248 19.33 -48.06 -91.55
C ALA A 248 19.54 -49.55 -91.88
N GLY A 249 18.94 -50.45 -91.10
CA GLY A 249 18.95 -51.90 -91.38
C GLY A 249 18.31 -52.26 -92.71
N ARG A 250 17.18 -51.65 -93.07
CA ARG A 250 16.52 -51.86 -94.38
C ARG A 250 17.37 -51.37 -95.55
N VAL A 251 17.96 -50.18 -95.43
CA VAL A 251 18.88 -49.61 -96.43
C VAL A 251 20.10 -50.51 -96.64
N TRP A 252 20.68 -51.01 -95.54
CA TRP A 252 21.80 -51.95 -95.61
C TRP A 252 21.44 -53.25 -96.34
N ILE A 253 20.28 -53.85 -96.04
CA ILE A 253 19.80 -55.06 -96.72
C ILE A 253 19.58 -54.81 -98.23
N GLN A 254 18.95 -53.69 -98.59
CA GLN A 254 18.73 -53.34 -100.01
C GLN A 254 20.03 -53.12 -100.77
N SER A 255 20.97 -52.37 -100.20
CA SER A 255 22.30 -52.16 -100.79
C SER A 255 23.04 -53.47 -101.02
N ARG A 256 22.97 -54.41 -100.06
CA ARG A 256 23.59 -55.74 -100.17
C ARG A 256 22.92 -56.59 -101.26
N LYS A 257 21.59 -56.51 -101.37
CA LYS A 257 20.82 -57.23 -102.41
C LYS A 257 21.18 -56.72 -103.81
N GLN A 258 21.28 -55.41 -104.01
CA GLN A 258 21.70 -54.81 -105.28
C GLN A 258 23.13 -55.22 -105.66
N LYS A 259 24.07 -55.21 -104.71
CA LYS A 259 25.44 -55.71 -104.94
C LYS A 259 25.44 -57.16 -105.40
N MET A 260 24.73 -58.05 -104.71
CA MET A 260 24.64 -59.47 -105.09
C MET A 260 24.03 -59.66 -106.48
N GLN A 261 22.99 -58.91 -106.83
CA GLN A 261 22.38 -58.96 -108.17
C GLN A 261 23.34 -58.47 -109.26
N SER A 262 24.09 -57.39 -109.01
CA SER A 262 25.11 -56.90 -109.95
C SER A 262 26.25 -57.90 -110.17
N LEU A 263 26.66 -58.61 -109.12
CA LEU A 263 27.69 -59.65 -109.18
C LEU A 263 27.21 -60.89 -109.95
N ALA A 264 25.96 -61.32 -109.73
CA ALA A 264 25.35 -62.42 -110.49
C ALA A 264 25.23 -62.09 -111.99
N LEU A 265 24.89 -60.84 -112.33
CA LEU A 265 24.87 -60.33 -113.72
C LEU A 265 26.27 -60.28 -114.36
N ALA A 266 27.30 -59.96 -113.58
CA ALA A 266 28.68 -59.98 -114.06
C ALA A 266 29.16 -61.42 -114.35
N ILE A 267 28.85 -62.37 -113.45
CA ILE A 267 29.20 -63.80 -113.61
C ILE A 267 28.49 -64.41 -114.83
N THR A 268 27.20 -64.11 -115.03
CA THR A 268 26.45 -64.62 -116.19
C THR A 268 26.95 -64.06 -117.53
N LYS A 269 27.46 -62.82 -117.56
CA LYS A 269 28.13 -62.29 -118.76
C LYS A 269 29.45 -62.99 -119.06
N GLN A 270 30.18 -63.43 -118.03
CA GLN A 270 31.47 -64.10 -118.18
C GLN A 270 31.35 -65.56 -118.66
N HIS A 271 30.16 -66.15 -118.59
CA HIS A 271 29.89 -67.52 -119.03
C HIS A 271 29.32 -67.61 -120.46
N ASN A 272 28.95 -66.48 -121.06
CA ASN A 272 28.40 -66.37 -122.42
C ASN A 272 29.43 -65.84 -123.45
N THR A 273 30.71 -65.88 -123.13
CA THR A 273 31.87 -65.62 -124.02
C THR A 273 32.77 -66.83 -124.02
#